data_AF-A0A257MIW4-F1
#
_entry.id   AF-A0A257MIW4-F1
#
_cell.length_a   1.000
_cell.length_b   1.000
_cell.length_c   1.000
_cell.angle_alpha   90.00
_cell.angle_beta   90.00
_cell.angle_gamma   90.00
#
_symmetry.space_group_name_H-M   'P 1'
#
loop_
_entity.id
_entity.type
_entity.pdbx_description
1 polymer ?
#
loop_
_entity_poly.entity_id
_entity_poly.type
_entity_poly.pdbx_seq_one_letter_code
_entity_poly.pdbx_strand_id
1 'polypeptide(L)'
;MHGYVKLEGIALQLADTPQMQRLRWIKQLGLASLVYPGANHTRFEHSLGAYHLAGLLADHLGLEEVDRMTVCAAALLHDVGHGPLSHATEAALTPYLRKEHESIIDLLKKGDLSRILESYGLQAPDIQAAINGAGLGQIVSGEIDVDRMDYLIRDAHYTG
;
A
#
# COMPACT_ATOMS: atom_id res chain seq x y z
N MET A 1 -2.24 16.22 3.08
CA MET A 1 -3.40 15.32 3.07
C MET A 1 -3.96 15.12 4.47
N HIS A 2 -3.38 14.24 5.29
CA HIS A 2 -3.98 13.81 6.57
C HIS A 2 -3.36 14.44 7.83
N GLY A 3 -2.73 15.61 7.72
CA GLY A 3 -1.97 16.18 8.84
C GLY A 3 -0.76 15.32 9.22
N TYR A 4 -0.69 14.89 10.49
CA TYR A 4 0.41 14.07 11.02
C TYR A 4 0.04 12.57 11.00
N VAL A 5 0.85 11.77 10.32
CA VAL A 5 0.75 10.30 10.34
C VAL A 5 1.79 9.75 11.32
N LYS A 6 1.32 9.10 12.38
CA LYS A 6 2.19 8.46 13.38
C LYS A 6 2.52 7.03 12.93
N LEU A 7 3.81 6.70 12.90
CA LEU A 7 4.29 5.35 12.61
C LEU A 7 4.98 4.79 13.86
N GLU A 8 4.51 3.65 14.34
CA GLU A 8 5.06 2.95 15.49
C GLU A 8 5.03 1.43 15.27
N GLY A 9 5.81 0.70 16.06
CA GLY A 9 5.85 -0.76 16.05
C GLY A 9 6.09 -1.33 14.66
N ILE A 10 5.23 -2.27 14.24
CA ILE A 10 5.33 -2.96 12.96
C ILE A 10 5.31 -1.99 11.76
N ALA A 11 4.50 -0.93 11.83
CA ALA A 11 4.34 -0.01 10.70
C ALA A 11 5.63 0.75 10.39
N LEU A 12 6.35 1.18 11.44
CA LEU A 12 7.66 1.82 11.29
C LEU A 12 8.68 0.84 10.68
N GLN A 13 8.75 -0.38 11.22
CA GLN A 13 9.70 -1.39 10.72
C GLN A 13 9.42 -1.76 9.25
N LEU A 14 8.15 -1.94 8.87
CA LEU A 14 7.75 -2.21 7.49
C LEU A 14 8.08 -1.03 6.57
N ALA A 15 7.77 0.21 6.99
CA ALA A 15 8.05 1.41 6.21
C ALA A 15 9.55 1.60 5.93
N ASP A 16 10.42 1.17 6.84
CA ASP A 16 11.88 1.27 6.71
C ASP A 16 12.52 0.14 5.87
N THR A 17 11.73 -0.80 5.36
CA THR A 17 12.26 -1.85 4.47
C THR A 17 12.63 -1.30 3.08
N PRO A 18 13.64 -1.89 2.39
CA PRO A 18 13.98 -1.51 1.02
C PRO A 18 12.79 -1.60 0.06
N GLN A 19 11.91 -2.58 0.27
CA GLN A 19 10.71 -2.81 -0.54
C GLN A 19 9.76 -1.60 -0.45
N MET A 20 9.53 -1.07 0.75
CA MET A 20 8.73 0.15 0.95
C MET A 20 9.47 1.41 0.50
N GLN A 21 10.74 1.57 0.88
CA GLN A 21 11.52 2.78 0.55
C GLN A 21 11.67 2.99 -0.96
N ARG A 22 11.65 1.92 -1.77
CA ARG A 22 11.67 2.05 -3.24
C ARG A 22 10.49 2.87 -3.78
N LEU A 23 9.34 2.84 -3.11
CA LEU A 23 8.12 3.53 -3.54
C LEU A 23 8.30 5.06 -3.54
N ARG A 24 9.36 5.59 -2.90
CA ARG A 24 9.75 7.02 -2.99
C ARG A 24 10.15 7.43 -4.40
N TRP A 25 10.46 6.48 -5.27
CA TRP A 25 10.92 6.73 -6.64
C TRP A 25 9.86 6.38 -7.69
N ILE A 26 8.68 5.94 -7.26
CA ILE A 26 7.58 5.57 -8.15
C ILE A 26 6.50 6.64 -8.03
N LYS A 27 6.33 7.43 -9.10
CA LYS A 27 5.28 8.46 -9.20
C LYS A 27 3.91 7.79 -9.17
N GLN A 28 2.98 8.32 -8.37
CA GLN A 28 1.61 7.79 -8.27
C GLN A 28 0.95 7.77 -9.65
N LEU A 29 0.94 8.92 -10.33
CA LEU A 29 0.28 9.09 -11.62
C LEU A 29 1.19 8.86 -12.84
N GLY A 30 2.39 8.28 -12.63
CA GLY A 30 3.32 7.96 -13.72
C GLY A 30 3.58 9.14 -14.66
N LEU A 31 3.30 8.95 -15.95
CA LEU A 31 3.52 9.95 -17.01
C LEU A 31 2.58 11.15 -16.93
N ALA A 32 1.47 11.08 -16.19
CA ALA A 32 0.58 12.23 -16.03
C ALA A 32 1.29 13.41 -15.35
N SER A 33 2.37 13.15 -14.60
CA SER A 33 3.26 14.18 -14.05
C SER A 33 3.92 15.08 -15.11
N LEU A 34 3.97 14.65 -16.36
CA LEU A 34 4.46 15.47 -17.49
C LEU A 34 3.40 16.46 -18.01
N VAL A 35 2.12 16.20 -17.72
CA VAL A 35 0.98 17.05 -18.12
C VAL A 35 0.54 17.92 -16.94
N TYR A 36 0.49 17.33 -15.74
CA TYR A 36 0.21 17.99 -14.48
C TYR A 36 1.52 18.16 -13.70
N PRO A 37 2.23 19.29 -13.83
CA PRO A 37 3.55 19.47 -13.22
C PRO A 37 3.51 19.44 -11.69
N GLY A 38 2.32 19.61 -11.10
CA GLY A 38 2.09 19.45 -9.67
C GLY A 38 2.11 18.00 -9.20
N ALA A 39 1.77 17.01 -10.05
CA ALA A 39 1.62 15.58 -9.72
C ALA A 39 2.96 14.86 -9.46
N ASN A 40 3.66 15.32 -8.42
CA ASN A 40 4.99 14.86 -8.02
C ASN A 40 4.97 13.83 -6.91
N HIS A 41 3.81 13.59 -6.30
CA HIS A 41 3.63 12.59 -5.26
C HIS A 41 3.97 11.19 -5.72
N THR A 42 4.31 10.36 -4.74
CA THR A 42 4.82 9.02 -4.96
C THR A 42 3.94 7.99 -4.27
N ARG A 43 4.08 6.73 -4.68
CA ARG A 43 3.38 5.61 -4.04
C ARG A 43 3.70 5.51 -2.56
N PHE A 44 4.90 5.90 -2.13
CA PHE A 44 5.29 5.86 -0.72
C PHE A 44 4.39 6.71 0.17
N GLU A 45 4.16 7.99 -0.18
CA GLU A 45 3.32 8.86 0.63
C GLU A 45 1.83 8.49 0.56
N HIS A 46 1.41 7.86 -0.53
CA HIS A 46 0.09 7.27 -0.69
C HIS A 46 -0.09 6.07 0.24
N SER A 47 0.83 5.10 0.24
CA SER A 47 0.79 3.94 1.14
C SER A 47 0.76 4.34 2.63
N LEU A 48 1.48 5.40 3.01
CA LEU A 48 1.40 5.96 4.36
C LEU A 48 0.02 6.56 4.68
N GLY A 49 -0.61 7.18 3.70
CA GLY A 49 -1.97 7.71 3.84
C GLY A 49 -3.03 6.61 3.93
N ALA A 50 -2.94 5.59 3.09
CA ALA A 50 -3.80 4.41 3.15
C ALA A 50 -3.66 3.68 4.51
N TYR A 51 -2.43 3.49 5.00
CA TYR A 51 -2.16 2.99 6.35
C TYR A 51 -2.87 3.80 7.44
N HIS A 52 -2.77 5.13 7.37
CA HIS A 52 -3.39 6.01 8.35
C HIS A 52 -4.92 5.88 8.36
N LEU A 53 -5.53 5.91 7.17
CA LEU A 53 -6.97 5.75 7.00
C LEU A 53 -7.45 4.36 7.45
N ALA A 54 -6.68 3.30 7.16
CA ALA A 54 -6.96 1.96 7.65
C ALA A 54 -6.97 1.89 9.18
N GLY A 55 -6.00 2.54 9.84
CA GLY A 55 -5.96 2.62 11.30
C GLY A 55 -7.18 3.33 11.88
N LEU A 56 -7.55 4.49 11.32
CA LEU A 56 -8.74 5.23 11.76
C LEU A 56 -10.02 4.41 11.59
N LEU A 57 -10.18 3.74 10.46
CA LEU A 57 -11.35 2.92 10.19
C LEU A 57 -11.39 1.68 11.09
N ALA A 58 -10.26 1.01 11.30
CA ALA A 58 -10.15 -0.14 12.20
C ALA A 58 -10.50 0.25 13.65
N ASP A 59 -10.02 1.40 14.12
CA ASP A 59 -10.34 1.93 15.45
C ASP A 59 -11.83 2.26 15.58
N HIS A 60 -12.42 2.86 14.54
CA HIS A 60 -13.86 3.20 14.52
C HIS A 60 -14.75 1.95 14.49
N LEU A 61 -14.33 0.89 13.80
CA LEU A 61 -15.01 -0.40 13.76
C LEU A 61 -14.78 -1.25 15.01
N GLY A 62 -13.86 -0.86 15.89
CA GLY A 62 -13.52 -1.60 17.10
C GLY A 62 -12.88 -2.96 16.81
N LEU A 63 -12.05 -3.04 15.75
CA LEU A 63 -11.37 -4.28 15.40
C LEU A 63 -10.41 -4.72 16.51
N GLU A 64 -10.30 -6.04 16.69
CA GLU A 64 -9.31 -6.61 17.60
C GLU A 64 -7.89 -6.28 17.15
N GLU A 65 -6.93 -6.31 18.09
CA GLU A 65 -5.56 -5.84 17.85
C GLU A 65 -4.90 -6.56 16.65
N VAL A 66 -5.10 -7.86 16.52
CA VAL A 66 -4.54 -8.67 15.42
C VAL A 66 -5.17 -8.31 14.08
N ASP A 67 -6.49 -8.16 14.03
CA ASP A 67 -7.22 -7.78 12.80
C ASP A 67 -6.84 -6.38 12.35
N ARG A 68 -6.82 -5.43 13.29
CA ARG A 68 -6.37 -4.06 13.06
C ARG A 68 -4.95 -4.05 12.51
N MET A 69 -4.04 -4.80 13.12
CA MET A 69 -2.65 -4.86 12.69
C MET A 69 -2.51 -5.47 11.30
N THR A 70 -3.26 -6.53 11.00
CA THR A 70 -3.29 -7.19 9.68
C THR A 70 -3.78 -6.23 8.59
N VAL A 71 -4.90 -5.55 8.81
CA VAL A 71 -5.47 -4.60 7.84
C VAL A 71 -4.55 -3.39 7.64
N CYS A 72 -3.97 -2.85 8.71
CA CYS A 72 -3.05 -1.72 8.60
C CYS A 72 -1.76 -2.11 7.86
N ALA A 73 -1.19 -3.28 8.14
CA ALA A 73 -0.02 -3.78 7.44
C ALA A 73 -0.33 -4.05 5.96
N ALA A 74 -1.50 -4.61 5.65
CA ALA A 74 -1.99 -4.79 4.28
C ALA A 74 -2.13 -3.44 3.56
N ALA A 75 -2.77 -2.44 4.17
CA ALA A 75 -2.90 -1.10 3.61
C ALA A 75 -1.55 -0.41 3.37
N LEU A 76 -0.57 -0.61 4.25
CA LEU A 76 0.77 -0.08 4.06
C LEU A 76 1.51 -0.76 2.90
N LEU A 77 1.31 -2.07 2.72
CA LEU A 77 2.06 -2.89 1.76
C LEU A 77 1.36 -3.07 0.41
N HIS A 78 0.10 -2.69 0.25
CA HIS A 78 -0.71 -2.99 -0.95
C HIS A 78 -0.02 -2.58 -2.25
N ASP A 79 0.74 -1.48 -2.21
CA ASP A 79 1.38 -0.88 -3.36
C ASP A 79 2.81 -1.37 -3.64
N VAL A 80 3.36 -2.23 -2.77
CA VAL A 80 4.77 -2.69 -2.83
C VAL A 80 5.06 -3.53 -4.09
N GLY A 81 4.01 -4.08 -4.71
CA GLY A 81 4.08 -4.83 -5.97
C GLY A 81 4.37 -3.97 -7.20
N HIS A 82 4.08 -2.66 -7.16
CA HIS A 82 4.12 -1.82 -8.35
C HIS A 82 5.54 -1.60 -8.91
N GLY A 83 5.67 -1.77 -10.23
CA GLY A 83 6.87 -1.46 -10.99
C GLY A 83 7.02 0.04 -11.31
N PRO A 84 8.21 0.45 -11.81
CA PRO A 84 8.45 1.83 -12.25
C PRO A 84 7.52 2.20 -13.41
N LEU A 85 6.99 3.43 -13.46
CA LEU A 85 5.95 3.91 -14.40
C LEU A 85 4.56 3.24 -14.27
N SER A 86 4.31 2.50 -13.18
CA SER A 86 3.00 1.96 -12.81
C SER A 86 2.33 1.20 -13.97
N HIS A 87 1.07 1.50 -14.30
CA HIS A 87 0.31 0.78 -15.33
C HIS A 87 0.87 0.92 -16.75
N ALA A 88 1.65 1.96 -17.05
CA ALA A 88 2.18 2.17 -18.41
C ALA A 88 3.24 1.12 -18.78
N THR A 89 4.12 0.77 -17.84
CA THR A 89 5.08 -0.32 -18.00
C THR A 89 4.42 -1.67 -17.85
N GLU A 90 3.43 -1.81 -16.97
CA GLU A 90 2.66 -3.04 -16.86
C GLU A 90 2.01 -3.40 -18.21
N ALA A 91 1.21 -2.53 -18.81
CA ALA A 91 0.58 -2.79 -20.11
C ALA A 91 1.60 -3.17 -21.20
N ALA A 92 2.79 -2.57 -21.17
CA ALA A 92 3.87 -2.88 -22.11
C ALA A 92 4.60 -4.20 -21.80
N LEU A 93 4.65 -4.62 -20.53
CA LEU A 93 5.39 -5.78 -20.06
C LEU A 93 4.52 -7.00 -19.81
N THR A 94 3.19 -6.88 -19.68
CA THR A 94 2.24 -8.00 -19.50
C THR A 94 2.42 -9.12 -20.55
N PRO A 95 2.69 -8.85 -21.84
CA PRO A 95 2.96 -9.92 -22.80
C PRO A 95 4.25 -10.71 -22.50
N TYR A 96 5.17 -10.13 -21.73
CA TYR A 96 6.52 -10.64 -21.47
C TYR A 96 6.73 -11.11 -20.02
N LEU A 97 5.90 -10.65 -19.08
CA LEU A 97 5.93 -11.00 -17.66
C LEU A 97 4.73 -11.90 -17.32
N ARG A 98 5.00 -13.14 -16.96
CA ARG A 98 4.00 -14.15 -16.54
C ARG A 98 3.42 -13.93 -15.13
N LYS A 99 3.48 -12.71 -14.58
CA LYS A 99 3.03 -12.41 -13.21
C LYS A 99 2.15 -11.18 -13.19
N GLU A 100 0.98 -11.32 -12.60
CA GLU A 100 0.13 -10.20 -12.17
C GLU A 100 0.74 -9.58 -10.91
N HIS A 101 0.82 -8.24 -10.85
CA HIS A 101 1.46 -7.51 -9.75
C HIS A 101 0.66 -7.53 -8.44
N GLU A 102 -0.63 -7.89 -8.48
CA GLU A 102 -1.50 -7.98 -7.29
C GLU A 102 -0.99 -9.03 -6.28
N SER A 103 -0.31 -10.07 -6.76
CA SER A 103 0.30 -11.09 -5.90
C SER A 103 1.69 -10.68 -5.46
N ILE A 104 1.77 -9.99 -4.32
CA ILE A 104 3.02 -9.64 -3.64
C ILE A 104 3.54 -10.76 -2.73
N ILE A 105 2.89 -11.93 -2.73
CA ILE A 105 3.17 -13.04 -1.81
C ILE A 105 4.64 -13.47 -1.81
N ASP A 106 5.32 -13.40 -2.96
CA ASP A 106 6.74 -13.73 -3.08
C ASP A 106 7.65 -12.72 -2.36
N LEU A 107 7.24 -11.44 -2.32
CA LEU A 107 7.92 -10.38 -1.57
C LEU A 107 7.66 -10.56 -0.08
N LEU A 108 6.42 -10.89 0.31
CA LEU A 108 6.03 -11.08 1.71
C LEU A 108 6.73 -12.29 2.35
N LYS A 109 6.98 -13.36 1.58
CA LYS A 109 7.61 -14.60 2.07
C LYS A 109 9.14 -14.58 2.12
N LYS A 110 9.78 -13.42 1.88
CA LYS A 110 11.25 -13.32 1.78
C LYS A 110 11.80 -12.09 2.48
N GLY A 111 13.05 -12.20 2.94
CA GLY A 111 13.84 -11.09 3.44
C GLY A 111 13.25 -10.43 4.68
N ASP A 112 13.37 -9.11 4.76
CA ASP A 112 13.00 -8.35 5.95
C ASP A 112 11.49 -8.30 6.18
N LEU A 113 10.67 -8.28 5.13
CA LEU A 113 9.21 -8.29 5.26
C LEU A 113 8.71 -9.55 5.99
N SER A 114 9.16 -10.74 5.57
CA SER A 114 8.80 -12.00 6.24
C SER A 114 9.18 -11.98 7.71
N ARG A 115 10.42 -11.57 8.01
CA ARG A 115 10.95 -11.54 9.38
C ARG A 115 10.17 -10.58 10.27
N ILE A 116 9.83 -9.40 9.76
CA ILE A 116 9.05 -8.39 10.50
C ILE A 116 7.65 -8.92 10.74
N LEU A 117 6.93 -9.38 9.71
CA LEU A 117 5.57 -9.92 9.86
C LEU A 117 5.51 -11.04 10.90
N GLU A 118 6.42 -12.01 10.80
CA GLU A 118 6.51 -13.14 11.73
C GLU A 118 6.79 -12.70 13.17
N SER A 119 7.62 -11.66 13.37
CA SER A 119 7.93 -11.14 14.71
C SER A 119 6.73 -10.51 15.43
N TYR A 120 5.69 -10.14 14.68
CA TYR A 120 4.41 -9.65 15.19
C TYR A 120 3.29 -10.69 15.07
N GLY A 121 3.60 -11.94 14.75
CA GLY A 121 2.63 -13.03 14.64
C GLY A 121 1.76 -13.00 13.38
N LEU A 122 2.09 -12.16 12.39
CA LEU A 122 1.35 -12.07 11.12
C LEU A 122 1.92 -13.03 10.08
N GLN A 123 1.06 -13.61 9.25
CA GLN A 123 1.46 -14.50 8.17
C GLN A 123 1.29 -13.83 6.81
N ALA A 124 2.27 -14.04 5.93
CA ALA A 124 2.23 -13.52 4.56
C ALA A 124 0.94 -13.84 3.77
N PRO A 125 0.34 -15.05 3.88
CA PRO A 125 -0.94 -15.35 3.23
C PRO A 125 -2.10 -14.47 3.70
N ASP A 126 -2.15 -14.13 4.99
CA ASP A 126 -3.22 -13.31 5.56
C ASP A 126 -3.11 -11.86 5.07
N ILE A 127 -1.88 -11.34 5.01
CA ILE A 127 -1.59 -10.01 4.44
C ILE A 127 -1.97 -9.97 2.95
N GLN A 128 -1.61 -10.99 2.17
CA GLN A 128 -2.01 -11.08 0.77
C GLN A 128 -3.52 -11.16 0.60
N ALA A 129 -4.20 -11.95 1.43
CA ALA A 129 -5.66 -12.07 1.40
C ALA A 129 -6.34 -10.72 1.71
N ALA A 130 -5.82 -9.98 2.69
CA ALA A 130 -6.31 -8.66 3.03
C ALA A 130 -6.08 -7.63 1.90
N ILE A 131 -4.91 -7.65 1.24
CA ILE A 131 -4.64 -6.81 0.06
C ILE A 131 -5.62 -7.11 -1.09
N ASN A 132 -5.99 -8.38 -1.26
CA ASN A 132 -6.95 -8.81 -2.27
C ASN A 132 -8.42 -8.55 -1.90
N GLY A 133 -8.70 -7.89 -0.77
CA GLY A 133 -10.07 -7.57 -0.38
C GLY A 133 -10.82 -8.70 0.33
N ALA A 134 -10.15 -9.76 0.79
CA ALA A 134 -10.83 -10.87 1.46
C ALA A 134 -11.22 -10.52 2.90
N GLY A 135 -12.49 -10.71 3.28
CA GLY A 135 -12.99 -10.44 4.63
C GLY A 135 -12.79 -8.97 5.03
N LEU A 136 -12.08 -8.73 6.13
CA LEU A 136 -11.70 -7.38 6.56
C LEU A 136 -10.77 -6.64 5.57
N GLY A 137 -10.20 -7.37 4.61
CA GLY A 137 -9.46 -6.81 3.48
C GLY A 137 -10.26 -5.83 2.62
N GLN A 138 -11.60 -5.87 2.66
CA GLN A 138 -12.45 -4.90 1.97
C GLN A 138 -12.20 -3.45 2.39
N ILE A 139 -11.62 -3.25 3.58
CA ILE A 139 -11.11 -1.94 4.01
C ILE A 139 -9.99 -1.44 3.09
N VAL A 140 -9.13 -2.34 2.62
CA VAL A 140 -7.96 -2.03 1.77
C VAL A 140 -8.33 -2.03 0.29
N SER A 141 -9.11 -3.03 -0.15
CA SER A 141 -9.52 -3.20 -1.54
C SER A 141 -10.98 -3.65 -1.61
N GLY A 142 -11.86 -2.75 -2.05
CA GLY A 142 -13.31 -2.93 -2.04
C GLY A 142 -14.02 -1.99 -3.01
N GLU A 143 -15.32 -1.76 -2.82
CA GLU A 143 -16.04 -0.71 -3.57
C GLU A 143 -15.73 0.68 -2.99
N ILE A 144 -15.64 0.76 -1.67
CA ILE A 144 -15.27 1.96 -0.90
C ILE A 144 -14.17 1.53 0.06
N ASP A 145 -12.93 1.83 -0.29
CA ASP A 145 -11.73 1.39 0.42
C ASP A 145 -10.78 2.57 0.71
N VAL A 146 -9.82 2.35 1.60
CA VAL A 146 -8.87 3.39 2.04
C VAL A 146 -7.86 3.76 0.97
N ASP A 147 -7.61 2.88 0.01
CA ASP A 147 -6.79 3.15 -1.17
C ASP A 147 -7.43 4.30 -1.98
N ARG A 148 -8.69 4.11 -2.40
CA ARG A 148 -9.50 5.12 -3.11
C ARG A 148 -9.65 6.39 -2.31
N MET A 149 -9.93 6.28 -1.02
CA MET A 149 -10.08 7.45 -0.16
C MET A 149 -8.79 8.28 -0.09
N ASP A 150 -7.60 7.66 -0.07
CA ASP A 150 -6.35 8.41 -0.11
C ASP A 150 -6.07 8.98 -1.50
N TYR A 151 -6.04 8.14 -2.54
CA TYR A 151 -5.58 8.60 -3.85
C TYR A 151 -6.53 9.64 -4.45
N LEU A 152 -7.84 9.54 -4.26
CA LEU A 152 -8.77 10.53 -4.84
C LEU A 152 -8.51 11.94 -4.31
N ILE A 153 -8.31 12.06 -2.99
CA ILE A 153 -8.06 13.35 -2.36
C ILE A 153 -6.63 13.81 -2.68
N ARG A 154 -5.65 12.90 -2.66
CA ARG A 154 -4.25 13.21 -2.93
C ARG A 154 -4.02 13.64 -4.37
N ASP A 155 -4.54 12.88 -5.32
CA ASP A 155 -4.43 13.19 -6.74
C ASP A 155 -5.03 14.55 -7.01
N ALA A 156 -6.26 14.81 -6.54
CA ALA A 156 -6.91 16.12 -6.66
C ALA A 156 -6.07 17.25 -6.04
N HIS A 157 -5.48 17.03 -4.88
CA HIS A 157 -4.63 18.04 -4.24
C HIS A 157 -3.38 18.38 -5.08
N TYR A 158 -2.74 17.38 -5.67
CA TYR A 158 -1.51 17.56 -6.44
C TYR A 158 -1.75 18.00 -7.88
N THR A 159 -2.93 17.75 -8.45
CA THR A 159 -3.29 18.19 -9.82
C THR A 159 -3.98 19.55 -9.86
N GLY A 160 -4.53 20.02 -8.73
CA GLY A 160 -5.47 21.14 -8.70
C GLY A 160 -6.87 20.72 -9.15
#